data_AF-A0A3B9K761-F1
#
_entry.id   AF-A0A3B9K761-F1
#
_cell.length_a   1.000
_cell.length_b   1.000
_cell.length_c   1.000
_cell.angle_alpha   90.00
_cell.angle_beta   90.00
_cell.angle_gamma   90.00
#
_symmetry.space_group_name_H-M   'P 1'
#
loop_
_entity.id
_entity.type
_entity.pdbx_description
1 polymer ?
#
loop_
_entity_poly.entity_id
_entity_poly.type
_entity_poly.pdbx_seq_one_letter_code
_entity_poly.pdbx_strand_id
1 'polypeptide(L)'
;MDIIKRFTQYAQIDTQSDETSSASPSTEKQFDLARLLVKELQEMGASDVFLSDICYVYARIPSNLSPEEEEKTPKLGFLAHMDTS
;
A
#
# COMPACT_ATOMS: atom_id res chain seq x y z
N MET A 1 16.46 -0.50 7.19
CA MET A 1 15.01 -0.56 7.46
C MET A 1 14.80 -1.52 8.62
N ASP A 2 14.15 -1.11 9.71
CA ASP A 2 13.83 -2.01 10.82
C ASP A 2 12.36 -2.46 10.69
N ILE A 3 12.15 -3.77 10.52
CA ILE A 3 10.82 -4.34 10.31
C ILE A 3 9.94 -4.27 11.56
N ILE A 4 10.53 -4.43 12.75
CA ILE A 4 9.79 -4.36 14.01
C ILE A 4 9.28 -2.94 14.21
N LYS A 5 10.11 -1.94 13.89
CA LYS A 5 9.71 -0.54 13.93
C LYS A 5 8.54 -0.26 12.97
N ARG A 6 8.61 -0.70 11.71
CA ARG A 6 7.51 -0.49 10.74
C ARG A 6 6.22 -1.16 11.17
N PHE A 7 6.30 -2.44 11.55
CA PHE A 7 5.14 -3.18 12.02
C PHE A 7 4.48 -2.51 13.22
N THR A 8 5.27 -2.11 14.22
CA THR A 8 4.74 -1.43 15.42
C THR A 8 4.18 -0.04 15.11
N GLN A 9 4.75 0.70 14.16
CA GLN A 9 4.21 1.98 13.70
C GLN A 9 2.85 1.82 13.01
N TYR A 10 2.71 0.83 12.11
CA TYR A 10 1.44 0.60 11.43
C TYR A 10 0.35 0.11 12.38
N ALA A 11 0.70 -0.79 13.32
CA ALA A 11 -0.23 -1.33 14.31
C ALA A 11 -0.77 -0.28 15.31
N GLN A 12 -0.13 0.89 15.41
CA GLN A 12 -0.60 2.01 16.24
C GLN A 12 -1.63 2.90 15.54
N ILE A 13 -1.82 2.75 14.22
CA ILE A 13 -2.78 3.52 13.44
C ILE A 13 -4.10 2.78 13.47
N ASP A 14 -5.16 3.46 13.89
CA ASP A 14 -6.50 2.88 13.91
C ASP A 14 -7.04 2.76 12.47
N THR A 15 -7.12 1.52 11.98
CA THR A 15 -7.63 1.18 10.65
C THR A 15 -8.85 0.29 10.69
N GLN A 16 -9.52 0.15 11.85
CA GLN A 16 -10.65 -0.75 11.99
C GLN A 16 -11.77 -0.42 10.99
N SER A 17 -12.26 -1.46 10.31
CA SER A 17 -13.40 -1.40 9.40
C SER A 17 -14.73 -1.20 10.16
N ASP A 18 -15.78 -0.75 9.45
CA ASP A 18 -17.15 -0.67 9.98
C ASP A 18 -18.08 -1.50 9.09
N GLU A 19 -18.56 -2.63 9.61
CA GLU A 19 -19.46 -3.56 8.90
C GLU A 19 -20.84 -2.97 8.62
N THR A 20 -21.22 -1.88 9.30
CA THR A 20 -22.52 -1.21 9.11
C THR A 20 -22.47 -0.18 7.97
N SER A 21 -21.27 0.18 7.52
CA SER A 21 -21.04 1.17 6.47
C SER A 21 -21.17 0.55 5.08
N SER A 22 -21.84 1.26 4.17
CA SER A 22 -21.91 0.93 2.74
C SER A 22 -20.88 1.70 1.90
N ALA A 23 -20.02 2.51 2.55
CA ALA A 23 -18.97 3.27 1.89
C ALA A 23 -17.71 2.40 1.65
N SER A 24 -16.84 2.86 0.77
CA SER A 24 -15.52 2.27 0.53
C SER A 24 -14.47 3.38 0.52
N PRO A 25 -13.53 3.41 1.50
CA PRO A 25 -13.43 2.51 2.65
C PRO A 25 -14.64 2.65 3.60
N SER A 26 -14.88 1.65 4.43
CA SER A 26 -15.97 1.70 5.42
C SER A 26 -15.73 2.75 6.50
N THR A 27 -14.46 3.07 6.79
CA THR A 27 -14.05 4.09 7.75
C THR A 27 -12.97 5.01 7.15
N GLU A 28 -13.15 6.33 7.31
CA GLU A 28 -12.21 7.34 6.79
C GLU A 28 -10.81 7.25 7.40
N LYS A 29 -10.71 6.73 8.64
CA LYS A 29 -9.43 6.55 9.34
C LYS A 29 -8.46 5.59 8.62
N GLN A 30 -8.95 4.72 7.75
CA GLN A 30 -8.09 3.87 6.90
C GLN A 30 -7.16 4.69 6.00
N PHE A 31 -7.57 5.90 5.62
CA PHE A 31 -6.73 6.79 4.82
C PHE A 31 -5.47 7.27 5.56
N ASP A 32 -5.43 7.21 6.89
CA ASP A 32 -4.25 7.64 7.66
C ASP A 32 -3.05 6.71 7.40
N LEU A 33 -3.27 5.39 7.45
CA LEU A 33 -2.25 4.42 7.06
C LEU A 33 -1.96 4.51 5.56
N ALA A 34 -2.98 4.67 4.72
CA ALA A 34 -2.80 4.74 3.27
C ALA A 34 -1.87 5.91 2.85
N ARG A 35 -2.06 7.09 3.43
CA ARG A 35 -1.21 8.27 3.17
C ARG A 35 0.24 8.07 3.64
N LEU A 36 0.44 7.41 4.79
CA LEU A 36 1.76 7.04 5.25
C LEU A 36 2.45 6.08 4.27
N LEU A 37 1.74 5.03 3.81
CA LEU A 37 2.28 4.06 2.87
C LEU A 37 2.66 4.70 1.53
N VAL A 38 1.83 5.62 0.99
CA VAL A 38 2.18 6.39 -0.22
C VAL A 38 3.52 7.12 -0.05
N LYS A 39 3.68 7.83 1.06
CA LYS A 39 4.92 8.56 1.35
C LYS A 39 6.11 7.61 1.43
N GLU A 40 5.98 6.51 2.16
CA GLU A 40 7.08 5.56 2.32
C GLU A 40 7.44 4.85 1.00
N LEU A 41 6.45 4.52 0.16
CA LEU A 41 6.67 3.94 -1.17
C LEU A 41 7.43 4.90 -2.08
N GLN A 42 7.07 6.19 -2.06
CA GLN A 42 7.80 7.24 -2.77
C GLN A 42 9.24 7.39 -2.26
N GLU A 43 9.45 7.41 -0.94
CA GLU A 43 10.78 7.49 -0.32
C GLU A 43 11.64 6.25 -0.63
N MET A 44 11.02 5.09 -0.85
CA MET A 44 11.68 3.85 -1.26
C MET A 44 12.01 3.80 -2.76
N GLY A 45 11.56 4.78 -3.54
CA GLY A 45 11.81 4.85 -4.98
C GLY A 45 10.85 4.04 -5.85
N ALA A 46 9.67 3.68 -5.33
CA ALA A 46 8.62 3.11 -6.16
C ALA A 46 8.12 4.14 -7.19
N SER A 47 7.73 3.66 -8.38
CA SER A 47 7.09 4.47 -9.42
C SER A 47 5.57 4.32 -9.39
N ASP A 48 4.87 5.21 -10.10
CA ASP A 48 3.41 5.16 -10.27
C ASP A 48 2.66 5.04 -8.93
N VAL A 49 3.17 5.72 -7.88
CA VAL A 49 2.59 5.67 -6.54
C VAL A 49 1.36 6.57 -6.47
N PHE A 50 0.19 6.01 -6.20
CA PHE A 50 -1.03 6.78 -6.01
C PHE A 50 -1.98 6.14 -4.99
N LEU A 51 -2.84 6.97 -4.43
CA LEU A 51 -3.95 6.59 -3.56
C LEU A 51 -5.26 6.93 -4.27
N SER A 52 -6.10 5.93 -4.48
CA SER A 52 -7.41 6.13 -5.10
C SER A 52 -8.40 6.77 -4.13
N ASP A 53 -9.50 7.30 -4.68
CA ASP A 53 -10.60 7.91 -3.92
C ASP A 53 -11.33 6.91 -2.99
N ILE A 54 -11.13 5.60 -3.21
CA ILE A 54 -11.71 4.51 -2.41
C ILE A 54 -10.66 3.78 -1.56
N CYS A 55 -9.56 4.47 -1.23
CA CYS A 55 -8.51 4.00 -0.30
C CYS A 55 -7.69 2.79 -0.77
N TYR A 56 -7.43 2.66 -2.07
CA TYR A 56 -6.43 1.70 -2.56
C TYR A 56 -5.09 2.41 -2.78
N VAL A 57 -4.03 1.85 -2.20
CA VAL A 57 -2.65 2.27 -2.47
C VAL A 57 -2.09 1.40 -3.58
N TYR A 58 -1.64 2.04 -4.66
CA TYR A 58 -0.92 1.39 -5.75
C TYR A 58 0.50 1.93 -5.83
N ALA A 59 1.42 1.06 -6.21
CA ALA A 59 2.79 1.40 -6.54
C ALA A 59 3.39 0.32 -7.44
N ARG A 60 4.40 0.72 -8.21
CA ARG A 60 5.18 -0.19 -9.06
C ARG A 60 6.64 -0.15 -8.61
N ILE A 61 7.22 -1.33 -8.41
CA ILE A 61 8.68 -1.45 -8.29
C ILE A 61 9.25 -1.65 -9.69
N PRO A 62 10.12 -0.76 -10.20
CA PRO A 62 10.74 -0.92 -11.51
C PRO A 62 11.51 -2.26 -11.62
N SER A 63 11.54 -2.82 -12.82
CA SER A 63 12.33 -4.01 -13.12
C SER A 63 13.82 -3.73 -12.88
N ASN A 64 14.55 -4.71 -12.38
CA ASN A 64 16.01 -4.71 -12.29
C ASN A 64 16.66 -5.59 -13.37
N LEU A 65 15.87 -6.14 -14.30
CA LEU A 65 16.33 -6.96 -15.42
C LEU A 65 16.69 -6.10 -16.64
N SER A 66 17.42 -6.67 -17.60
CA SER A 66 17.60 -6.04 -18.91
C SER A 66 16.27 -5.96 -19.67
N PRO A 67 16.12 -5.06 -20.67
CA PRO A 67 14.88 -4.95 -21.44
C PRO A 67 14.42 -6.26 -22.11
N GLU A 68 15.37 -7.07 -22.62
CA GLU A 68 15.08 -8.34 -23.28
C GLU A 68 14.59 -9.43 -22.31
N GLU A 69 15.10 -9.42 -21.08
CA GLU A 69 14.66 -10.32 -20.01
C GLU A 69 13.31 -9.86 -19.43
N GLU A 70 13.13 -8.54 -19.28
CA GLU A 70 11.89 -7.95 -18.78
C GLU A 70 10.69 -8.28 -19.67
N GLU A 71 10.86 -8.22 -21.00
CA GLU A 71 9.81 -8.55 -21.97
C GLU A 71 9.32 -10.00 -21.83
N LYS A 72 10.21 -10.92 -21.44
CA LYS A 72 9.91 -12.35 -21.29
C LYS A 72 9.49 -12.73 -19.87
N THR A 73 9.56 -11.80 -18.92
CA THR A 73 9.32 -12.07 -17.50
C THR A 73 7.94 -11.57 -17.07
N PRO A 74 7.07 -12.42 -16.50
CA PRO A 74 5.76 -12.00 -16.04
C PRO A 74 5.88 -11.01 -14.87
N LYS A 75 4.95 -10.07 -14.79
CA LYS A 75 4.84 -9.14 -13.65
C LYS A 75 4.18 -9.86 -12.46
N LEU A 76 4.69 -9.61 -11.26
CA LEU A 76 4.14 -10.15 -10.01
C LEU A 76 3.42 -9.04 -9.23
N GLY A 77 2.28 -9.38 -8.64
CA GLY A 77 1.53 -8.50 -7.75
C GLY A 77 1.57 -9.03 -6.31
N PHE A 78 1.87 -8.15 -5.37
CA PHE A 78 1.76 -8.41 -3.94
C PHE A 78 0.61 -7.59 -3.37
N LEU A 79 -0.29 -8.23 -2.63
CA LEU A 79 -1.49 -7.62 -2.09
C LEU A 79 -1.53 -7.83 -0.58
N ALA A 80 -1.97 -6.80 0.13
CA ALA A 80 -2.29 -6.83 1.55
C ALA A 80 -3.48 -5.90 1.78
N HIS A 81 -4.25 -6.14 2.84
CA HIS A 81 -5.29 -5.23 3.29
C HIS A 81 -4.75 -4.36 4.45
N MET A 82 -5.33 -3.18 4.64
CA MET A 82 -4.90 -2.19 5.64
C MET A 82 -5.75 -2.22 6.91
N ASP A 83 -6.99 -2.65 6.78
CA ASP A 83 -8.00 -2.59 7.82
C ASP A 83 -7.87 -3.72 8.85
N THR A 84 -8.36 -3.44 10.05
CA THR A 84 -8.54 -4.43 11.11
C THR A 84 -10.03 -4.67 11.39
N SER A 85 -10.32 -5.72 12.16
CA SER A 85 -11.65 -6.05 12.68
C SER A 85 -11.87 -5.52 14.08
#